data_AF-A0A4Y3G0L4-F1
#
_entry.id   AF-A0A4Y3G0L4-F1
#
_cell.length_a   1.000
_cell.length_b   1.000
_cell.length_c   1.000
_cell.angle_alpha   90.00
_cell.angle_beta   90.00
_cell.angle_gamma   90.00
#
_symmetry.space_group_name_H-M   'P 1'
#
loop_
_entity.id
_entity.type
_entity.pdbx_description
1 polymer ?
#
loop_
_entity_poly.entity_id
_entity_poly.type
_entity_poly.pdbx_seq_one_letter_code
_entity_poly.pdbx_strand_id
1 'polypeptide(L)' 'MIAEEKLKEIVAESVKETMLEAFLALVPEVSEEEQREIESVAGEPADYRQKDFVDGEEWLGK' A
#
# COMPACT_ATOMS: atom_id res chain seq x y z
N MET A 1 20.75 25.76 7.43
CA MET A 1 20.81 24.70 8.45
C MET A 1 19.41 24.12 8.54
N ILE A 2 19.22 22.83 8.26
CA ILE A 2 17.90 22.19 8.34
C ILE A 2 17.64 21.87 9.81
N ALA A 3 16.44 22.13 10.31
CA ALA A 3 16.05 21.74 11.66
C ALA A 3 16.02 20.20 11.75
N GLU A 4 16.49 19.63 12.87
CA GLU A 4 16.57 18.17 13.06
C GLU A 4 15.23 17.47 12.77
N GLU A 5 14.12 18.08 13.20
CA GLU A 5 12.77 17.55 12.96
C GLU A 5 12.45 17.46 11.47
N LYS A 6 12.77 18.51 10.71
CA LYS A 6 12.52 18.51 9.27
C LYS A 6 13.39 17.47 8.55
N LEU A 7 14.60 17.21 9.06
CA LEU A 7 15.45 16.16 8.53
C LEU A 7 14.87 14.77 8.81
N LYS A 8 14.30 14.53 10.01
CA LYS A 8 13.63 13.26 10.34
C LYS A 8 12.44 12.99 9.44
N GLU A 9 11.60 13.99 9.19
CA GLU A 9 10.48 13.88 8.25
C GLU A 9 10.94 13.46 6.85
N ILE A 10 11.93 14.16 6.30
CA ILE A 10 12.46 13.88 4.95
C ILE A 10 13.02 12.46 4.86
N VAL A 11 13.77 12.03 5.88
CA VAL A 11 14.32 10.67 5.93
C VAL A 11 13.20 9.63 6.04
N ALA A 12 12.17 9.87 6.85
CA ALA A 12 11.06 8.96 7.01
C ALA A 12 10.26 8.79 5.71
N GLU A 13 10.00 9.87 4.98
CA GLU A 13 9.35 9.84 3.67
C GLU A 13 10.18 9.06 2.66
N SER A 14 11.48 9.34 2.54
CA SER A 14 12.37 8.65 1.62
C SER A 14 12.45 7.13 1.90
N VAL A 15 12.53 6.76 3.17
CA VAL A 15 12.54 5.33 3.57
C VAL A 15 11.19 4.68 3.26
N LYS A 16 10.07 5.37 3.48
CA LYS A 16 8.73 4.87 3.15
C LYS A 16 8.60 4.58 1.66
N GLU A 17 9.05 5.50 0.80
CA GLU A 17 9.03 5.33 -0.65
C GLU A 17 9.89 4.14 -1.09
N THR A 18 11.14 4.06 -0.63
CA THR A 18 12.05 2.96 -0.98
C THR A 18 11.51 1.60 -0.53
N MET A 19 10.91 1.54 0.66
CA MET A 19 10.29 0.31 1.16
C MET A 19 9.08 -0.09 0.32
N LEU A 20 8.24 0.86 -0.08
CA LEU A 20 7.10 0.58 -0.95
C LEU A 20 7.55 0.02 -2.29
N GLU A 21 8.56 0.60 -2.92
CA GLU A 21 9.15 0.09 -4.17
C GLU A 21 9.69 -1.34 -3.98
N ALA A 22 10.38 -1.60 -2.87
CA ALA A 22 10.88 -2.94 -2.56
C ALA A 22 9.74 -3.96 -2.38
N PHE A 23 8.64 -3.59 -1.73
CA PHE A 23 7.47 -4.45 -1.60
C PHE A 23 6.78 -4.71 -2.94
N LEU A 24 6.61 -3.67 -3.76
CA LEU A 24 6.03 -3.82 -5.09
C LEU A 24 6.86 -4.75 -5.98
N ALA A 25 8.19 -4.69 -5.87
CA ALA A 25 9.08 -5.61 -6.59
C ALA A 25 8.96 -7.07 -6.13
N LEU A 26 8.40 -7.34 -4.94
CA LEU A 26 8.13 -8.68 -4.42
C LEU A 26 6.74 -9.20 -4.79
N VAL A 27 5.82 -8.33 -5.21
CA VAL A 27 4.48 -8.74 -5.64
C VAL A 27 4.60 -9.26 -7.08
N PRO A 28 4.23 -10.53 -7.34
CA PRO A 28 4.26 -11.06 -8.70
C PRO A 28 3.27 -10.29 -9.57
N GLU A 29 3.68 -9.97 -10.79
CA GLU A 29 2.76 -9.46 -11.80
C GLU A 29 1.71 -10.53 -12.09
N VAL A 30 0.45 -10.13 -12.10
CA VAL A 30 -0.68 -10.96 -12.51
C VAL A 30 -1.12 -10.53 -13.90
N SER A 31 -1.37 -11.50 -14.77
CA SER A 31 -1.98 -11.25 -16.07
C SER A 31 -3.45 -10.83 -15.91
N GLU A 32 -4.00 -10.21 -16.95
CA GLU A 32 -5.43 -9.87 -17.03
C GLU A 32 -6.36 -11.10 -16.90
N GLU A 33 -5.88 -12.29 -17.27
CA GLU A 33 -6.62 -13.54 -17.09
C GLU A 33 -6.65 -13.95 -15.62
N GLU A 34 -5.49 -14.00 -14.97
CA GLU A 34 -5.37 -14.30 -13.53
C GLU A 34 -6.12 -13.29 -12.67
N GLN A 35 -6.06 -12.00 -13.02
CA GLN A 35 -6.80 -10.96 -12.29
C GLN A 35 -8.31 -11.19 -12.36
N ARG A 36 -8.85 -11.57 -13.54
CA ARG A 36 -10.27 -11.92 -13.68
C ARG A 36 -10.65 -13.19 -12.90
N GLU A 37 -9.75 -14.17 -12.81
CA GLU A 37 -9.98 -15.35 -11.98
C GLU A 37 -10.07 -14.97 -10.50
N ILE A 38 -9.18 -14.11 -10.02
CA ILE A 38 -9.19 -13.58 -8.66
C ILE A 38 -10.51 -12.84 -8.39
N GLU A 39 -10.89 -11.91 -9.27
CA GLU A 39 -12.12 -11.12 -9.15
C GLU A 39 -13.38 -12.00 -9.20
N SER A 40 -13.37 -13.10 -9.94
CA SER A 40 -14.52 -14.03 -9.97
C SER A 40 -14.78 -14.71 -8.63
N VAL A 41 -13.76 -14.83 -7.77
CA VAL A 41 -13.85 -15.48 -6.45
C VAL A 41 -13.93 -14.45 -5.33
N ALA A 42 -13.10 -13.41 -5.40
CA ALA A 42 -12.93 -12.40 -4.37
C ALA A 42 -13.74 -11.11 -4.63
N GLY A 43 -14.31 -10.93 -5.82
CA GLY A 43 -14.96 -9.68 -6.22
C GLY A 43 -13.97 -8.55 -6.49
N GLU A 44 -14.49 -7.43 -6.97
CA GLU A 44 -13.78 -6.18 -7.12
C GLU A 44 -13.91 -5.32 -5.83
N PRO A 45 -13.00 -4.36 -5.59
CA PRO A 45 -13.13 -3.46 -4.43
C PRO A 45 -14.50 -2.76 -4.34
N ALA A 46 -15.16 -2.51 -5.47
CA ALA A 46 -16.49 -1.91 -5.53
C ALA A 46 -17.61 -2.80 -4.96
N ASP A 47 -17.36 -4.11 -4.82
CA ASP A 47 -18.32 -5.06 -4.24
C ASP A 47 -18.35 -5.01 -2.71
N TYR A 48 -17.37 -4.36 -2.08
CA TYR A 48 -17.25 -4.24 -0.63
C TYR A 48 -17.81 -2.91 -0.12
N ARG A 49 -18.36 -2.89 1.10
CA ARG A 49 -18.85 -1.65 1.72
C ARG A 49 -17.69 -0.93 2.38
N GLN A 50 -17.79 0.39 2.52
CA GLN A 50 -16.76 1.21 3.16
C GLN A 50 -16.33 0.70 4.55
N LYS A 51 -17.26 0.18 5.35
CA LYS A 51 -16.98 -0.36 6.69
C LYS A 51 -16.20 -1.68 6.68
N ASP A 52 -16.12 -2.35 5.53
CA ASP A 52 -15.37 -3.59 5.35
C ASP A 52 -13.88 -3.27 5.03
N PHE A 53 -13.55 -2.00 4.75
CA PHE A 53 -12.17 -1.51 4.61
C PHE A 53 -11.66 -1.01 5.96
N VAL A 54 -10.37 -1.25 6.22
CA VAL A 54 -9.64 -0.66 7.34
C VAL A 54 -8.81 0.52 6.86
N ASP A 55 -8.70 1.55 7.69
CA ASP A 55 -7.78 2.64 7.41
C ASP A 55 -6.33 2.13 7.49
N GLY A 56 -5.54 2.41 6.46
CA GLY A 56 -4.17 1.92 6.35
C GLY A 56 -3.24 2.51 7.40
N GLU A 57 -3.50 3.73 7.89
CA GLU A 57 -2.75 4.35 8.98
C GLU A 57 -3.14 3.73 10.32
N GLU A 58 -4.44 3.46 10.53
CA GLU A 58 -4.92 2.73 11.72
C GLU A 58 -4.32 1.31 11.79
N TRP A 59 -4.29 0.59 10.67
CA TRP A 59 -3.69 -0.74 10.60
C TRP A 59 -2.18 -0.75 10.89
N LEU A 60 -1.48 0.32 10.51
CA LEU A 60 -0.05 0.53 10.79
C LEU A 60 0.20 1.14 12.18
N GLY A 61 -0.85 1.40 12.97
CA GLY A 61 -0.77 1.97 14.31
C GLY A 61 -0.25 3.41 14.33
N LYS A 62 -0.56 4.19 13.29
CA LYS A 62 -0.13 5.59 13.13
C LYS A 62 -1.24 6.58 13.44
#